data_AF-A0A940WCW6-F1
#
_entry.id   AF-A0A940WCW6-F1
#
_cell.length_a   1.000
_cell.length_b   1.000
_cell.length_c   1.000
_cell.angle_alpha   90.00
_cell.angle_beta   90.00
_cell.angle_gamma   90.00
#
_symmetry.space_group_name_H-M   'P 1'
#
loop_
_entity.id
_entity.type
_entity.pdbx_description
1 polymer ?
#
loop_
_entity_poly.entity_id
_entity_poly.type
_entity_poly.pdbx_seq_one_letter_code
_entity_poly.pdbx_strand_id
1 'polypeptide(L)'
;MNDMTEPLTNPEETRKERVDRELGELLQGLRVASTGVQVLFAFLLTLPFSSGFGKIDVTALWMFYVAVASAATASICLIAPAAQHRVLFRSQLKEVMLKRANRIGVVGGVALAVSMTFSTGLVVAVSAGSWPGALIAAGVAGLSAWLWFVQPLLSLHRAPREGTSGGHARPGADSGADFDGDATGAPPSTR
;
A
#
# COMPACT_ATOMS: atom_id res chain seq x y z
N MET A 1 -20.57 -32.53 -25.00
CA MET A 1 -19.13 -32.22 -24.98
C MET A 1 -18.99 -30.98 -24.13
N ASN A 2 -18.52 -31.13 -22.89
CA ASN A 2 -18.51 -30.08 -21.88
C ASN A 2 -17.53 -28.97 -22.27
N ASP A 3 -18.01 -27.75 -22.45
CA ASP A 3 -17.22 -26.52 -22.39
C ASP A 3 -17.78 -25.68 -21.24
N MET A 4 -17.52 -26.16 -20.02
CA MET A 4 -17.81 -25.45 -18.77
C MET A 4 -16.56 -24.63 -18.47
N THR A 5 -16.65 -23.35 -18.76
CA THR A 5 -15.70 -22.31 -18.40
C THR A 5 -15.62 -22.23 -16.86
N GLU A 6 -14.65 -22.90 -16.25
CA GLU A 6 -14.27 -22.65 -14.85
C GLU A 6 -13.16 -21.58 -14.80
N PRO A 7 -13.41 -20.37 -14.27
CA PRO A 7 -12.35 -19.41 -14.04
C PRO A 7 -11.65 -19.71 -12.70
N LEU A 8 -10.50 -20.38 -12.82
CA LEU A 8 -9.25 -20.19 -12.06
C LEU A 8 -9.33 -19.63 -10.61
N THR A 9 -9.99 -20.31 -9.68
CA THR A 9 -9.63 -20.19 -8.26
C THR A 9 -8.91 -21.46 -7.83
N ASN A 10 -7.59 -21.51 -8.08
CA ASN A 10 -6.74 -22.59 -7.62
C ASN A 10 -6.71 -22.57 -6.07
N PRO A 11 -7.27 -23.58 -5.38
CA PRO A 11 -7.34 -23.61 -3.92
C PRO A 11 -5.99 -23.88 -3.22
N GLU A 12 -4.90 -24.10 -3.98
CA GLU A 12 -3.57 -24.43 -3.46
C GLU A 12 -2.57 -23.25 -3.45
N GLU A 13 -3.02 -22.01 -3.65
CA GLU A 13 -2.14 -20.85 -3.52
C GLU A 13 -1.73 -20.66 -2.05
N THR A 14 -0.46 -20.96 -1.71
CA THR A 14 0.03 -20.86 -0.33
C THR A 14 -0.05 -19.40 0.13
N ARG A 15 -0.42 -19.12 1.40
CA ARG A 15 -0.48 -17.75 1.99
C ARG A 15 0.72 -16.86 1.63
N LYS A 16 1.89 -17.47 1.45
CA LYS A 16 3.14 -16.83 1.02
C LYS A 16 3.12 -16.33 -0.43
N GLU A 17 2.57 -17.12 -1.34
CA GLU A 17 2.45 -16.81 -2.77
C GLU A 17 1.43 -15.69 -3.00
N ARG A 18 0.32 -15.72 -2.24
CA ARG A 18 -0.68 -14.65 -2.25
C ARG A 18 -0.11 -13.31 -1.74
N VAL A 19 0.68 -13.32 -0.66
CA VAL A 19 1.37 -12.12 -0.14
C VAL A 19 2.45 -11.62 -1.10
N ASP A 20 3.23 -12.51 -1.73
CA ASP A 20 4.24 -12.10 -2.72
C ASP A 20 3.58 -11.48 -3.96
N ARG A 21 2.40 -11.96 -4.39
CA ARG A 21 1.61 -11.38 -5.48
C ARG A 21 1.02 -10.02 -5.11
N GLU A 22 0.36 -9.89 -3.96
CA GLU A 22 -0.14 -8.61 -3.45
C GLU A 22 0.99 -7.59 -3.30
N LEU A 23 2.15 -8.01 -2.81
CA LEU A 23 3.34 -7.16 -2.75
C LEU A 23 3.83 -6.75 -4.15
N GLY A 24 3.81 -7.67 -5.14
CA GLY A 24 4.15 -7.37 -6.52
C GLY A 24 3.23 -6.30 -7.14
N GLU A 25 1.92 -6.42 -6.93
CA GLU A 25 0.92 -5.44 -7.38
C GLU A 25 1.12 -4.07 -6.69
N LEU A 26 1.38 -4.06 -5.38
CA LEU A 26 1.70 -2.84 -4.64
C LEU A 26 3.01 -2.19 -5.11
N LEU A 27 4.05 -2.98 -5.35
CA LEU A 27 5.34 -2.49 -5.85
C LEU A 27 5.22 -1.91 -7.26
N GLN A 28 4.35 -2.46 -8.11
CA GLN A 28 4.06 -1.88 -9.42
C GLN A 28 3.38 -0.52 -9.30
N GLY A 29 2.37 -0.40 -8.43
CA GLY A 29 1.75 0.90 -8.13
C GLY A 29 2.73 1.91 -7.55
N LEU A 30 3.56 1.49 -6.59
CA LEU A 30 4.63 2.31 -6.01
C LEU A 30 5.68 2.69 -7.05
N ARG A 31 5.97 1.84 -8.04
CA ARG A 31 6.92 2.14 -9.10
C ARG A 31 6.41 3.27 -9.98
N VAL A 32 5.13 3.24 -10.37
CA VAL A 32 4.50 4.34 -11.14
C VAL A 32 4.62 5.67 -10.37
N ALA A 33 4.29 5.65 -9.07
CA ALA A 33 4.44 6.83 -8.22
C ALA A 33 5.90 7.29 -8.10
N SER A 34 6.84 6.36 -7.91
CA SER A 34 8.28 6.65 -7.76
C SER A 34 8.88 7.32 -9.00
N THR A 35 8.43 6.93 -10.20
CA THR A 35 8.85 7.58 -11.45
C THR A 35 8.42 9.04 -11.48
N GLY A 36 7.20 9.34 -11.04
CA GLY A 36 6.71 10.72 -10.91
C GLY A 36 7.56 11.56 -9.96
N VAL A 37 7.93 11.00 -8.80
CA VAL A 37 8.82 11.67 -7.83
C VAL A 37 10.20 11.96 -8.41
N GLN A 38 10.78 11.02 -9.15
CA GLN A 38 12.10 11.21 -9.77
C GLN A 38 12.10 12.36 -10.78
N VAL A 39 11.05 12.46 -11.59
CA VAL A 39 10.90 13.57 -12.56
C VAL A 39 10.76 14.90 -11.82
N LEU A 40 9.90 14.98 -10.80
CA LEU A 40 9.76 16.18 -9.96
C LEU A 40 11.11 16.58 -9.34
N PHE A 41 11.84 15.61 -8.79
CA PHE A 41 13.14 15.84 -8.14
C PHE A 41 14.18 16.38 -9.14
N ALA A 42 14.25 15.80 -10.34
CA ALA A 42 15.15 16.28 -11.39
C ALA A 42 14.83 17.73 -11.81
N PHE A 43 13.54 18.07 -11.96
CA PHE A 43 13.12 19.44 -12.26
C PHE A 43 13.50 20.41 -11.14
N LEU A 44 13.29 20.03 -9.87
CA LEU A 44 13.70 20.81 -8.71
C LEU A 44 15.21 21.07 -8.70
N LEU A 45 16.05 20.08 -9.03
CA LEU A 45 17.50 20.27 -9.11
C LEU A 45 17.95 21.20 -10.25
N THR A 46 17.10 21.40 -11.26
CA THR A 46 17.40 22.30 -12.40
C THR A 46 17.09 23.76 -12.09
N LEU A 47 16.11 24.04 -11.21
CA LEU A 47 15.70 25.39 -10.82
C LEU A 47 16.86 26.34 -10.41
N PRO A 48 17.86 25.94 -9.59
CA PRO A 48 18.93 26.85 -9.17
C PRO A 48 19.84 27.31 -10.30
N PHE A 49 19.85 26.61 -11.44
CA PHE A 49 20.61 26.99 -12.63
C PHE A 49 19.83 27.91 -13.58
N SER A 50 18.56 28.22 -13.26
CA SER A 50 17.74 29.14 -14.05
C SER A 50 18.16 30.59 -13.81
N SER A 51 18.14 31.40 -14.87
CA SER A 51 18.54 32.82 -14.86
C SER A 51 17.72 33.71 -13.89
N GLY A 52 16.55 33.24 -13.46
CA GLY A 52 15.69 33.93 -12.50
C GLY A 52 15.94 33.57 -11.02
N PHE A 53 16.66 32.50 -10.73
CA PHE A 53 16.76 31.96 -9.36
C PHE A 53 17.52 32.90 -8.41
N GLY A 54 18.51 33.63 -8.90
CA GLY A 54 19.29 34.57 -8.07
C GLY A 54 18.50 35.79 -7.58
N LYS A 55 17.25 35.99 -8.02
CA LYS A 55 16.40 37.14 -7.66
C LYS A 55 15.25 36.77 -6.72
N ILE A 56 15.17 35.53 -6.26
CA ILE A 56 14.08 35.07 -5.39
C ILE A 56 14.29 35.56 -3.95
N ASP A 57 13.18 35.79 -3.25
CA ASP A 57 13.19 36.15 -1.83
C ASP A 57 13.77 35.02 -0.96
N VAL A 58 14.27 35.37 0.24
CA VAL A 58 14.80 34.41 1.21
C VAL A 58 13.74 33.37 1.60
N THR A 59 12.48 33.78 1.69
CA THR A 59 11.36 32.87 1.97
C THR A 59 11.22 31.81 0.87
N ALA A 60 11.27 32.23 -0.39
CA ALA A 60 11.20 31.36 -1.56
C ALA A 60 12.40 30.39 -1.61
N LEU A 61 13.59 30.85 -1.21
CA LEU A 61 14.77 30.00 -1.11
C LEU A 61 14.61 28.88 -0.06
N TRP A 62 14.04 29.19 1.11
CA TRP A 62 13.73 28.17 2.12
C TRP A 62 12.68 27.17 1.64
N MET A 63 11.62 27.64 0.98
CA MET A 63 10.61 26.76 0.39
C MET A 63 11.24 25.81 -0.63
N PHE A 64 12.18 26.31 -1.44
CA PHE A 64 12.95 25.49 -2.38
C PHE A 64 13.74 24.39 -1.67
N TYR A 65 14.51 24.72 -0.63
CA TYR A 65 15.29 23.72 0.10
C TYR A 65 14.41 22.65 0.76
N VAL A 66 13.28 23.05 1.36
CA VAL A 66 12.32 22.11 1.93
C VAL A 66 11.72 21.20 0.85
N ALA A 67 11.37 21.76 -0.32
CA ALA A 67 10.85 20.99 -1.44
C ALA A 67 11.86 19.96 -1.98
N VAL A 68 13.12 20.34 -2.13
CA VAL A 68 14.20 19.45 -2.61
C VAL A 68 14.50 18.35 -1.59
N ALA A 69 14.67 18.71 -0.31
CA ALA A 69 15.00 17.74 0.74
C ALA A 69 13.87 16.71 0.95
N SER A 70 12.62 17.16 0.87
CA SER A 70 11.46 16.28 0.95
C SER A 70 11.30 15.40 -0.29
N ALA A 71 11.57 15.89 -1.50
CA ALA A 71 11.62 15.07 -2.72
C ALA A 71 12.71 13.99 -2.67
N ALA A 72 13.90 14.33 -2.15
CA ALA A 72 14.98 13.38 -1.94
C ALA A 72 14.58 12.29 -0.94
N THR A 73 13.97 12.68 0.19
CA THR A 73 13.47 11.76 1.20
C THR A 73 12.39 10.83 0.64
N ALA A 74 11.43 11.37 -0.11
CA ALA A 74 10.39 10.59 -0.80
C ALA A 74 11.00 9.57 -1.76
N SER A 75 12.00 9.99 -2.55
CA SER A 75 12.72 9.11 -3.48
C SER A 75 13.41 7.96 -2.75
N ILE A 76 14.15 8.26 -1.68
CA ILE A 76 14.86 7.24 -0.87
C ILE A 76 13.85 6.24 -0.28
N CYS A 77 12.75 6.74 0.30
CA CYS A 77 11.70 5.90 0.87
C CYS A 77 11.03 5.01 -0.20
N LEU A 78 10.73 5.54 -1.38
CA LEU A 78 10.08 4.78 -2.46
C LEU A 78 11.01 3.76 -3.14
N ILE A 79 12.32 4.01 -3.13
CA ILE A 79 13.32 3.07 -3.67
C ILE A 79 13.64 1.95 -2.65
N ALA A 80 13.47 2.20 -1.35
CA ALA A 80 13.82 1.26 -0.29
C ALA A 80 13.19 -0.14 -0.43
N PRO A 81 11.89 -0.32 -0.79
CA PRO A 81 11.30 -1.65 -0.96
C PRO A 81 11.97 -2.46 -2.07
N ALA A 82 12.31 -1.82 -3.20
CA ALA A 82 13.00 -2.46 -4.31
C ALA A 82 14.44 -2.88 -3.94
N ALA A 83 15.13 -2.04 -3.16
CA ALA A 83 16.46 -2.36 -2.65
C ALA A 83 16.42 -3.48 -1.60
N GLN A 84 15.45 -3.45 -0.69
CA GLN A 84 15.26 -4.46 0.35
C GLN A 84 14.93 -5.83 -0.24
N HIS A 85 14.12 -5.91 -1.30
CA HIS A 85 13.87 -7.17 -2.01
C HIS A 85 15.16 -7.76 -2.60
N ARG A 86 16.04 -6.91 -3.17
CA ARG A 86 17.34 -7.33 -3.72
C ARG A 86 18.32 -7.81 -2.64
N VAL A 87 18.33 -7.17 -1.47
CA VAL A 87 19.26 -7.49 -0.38
C VAL A 87 18.77 -8.67 0.48
N LEU A 88 17.45 -8.80 0.66
CA LEU A 88 16.84 -9.82 1.54
C LEU A 88 16.51 -11.14 0.83
N PHE A 89 16.90 -11.31 -0.44
CA PHE A 89 16.77 -12.57 -1.18
C PHE A 89 17.46 -13.77 -0.47
N ARG A 90 18.21 -13.53 0.61
CA ARG A 90 18.83 -14.55 1.48
C ARG A 90 18.21 -14.74 2.88
N SER A 91 17.23 -13.95 3.34
CA SER A 91 16.72 -14.08 4.73
C SER A 91 15.21 -14.37 4.81
N GLN A 92 14.85 -15.42 5.54
CA GLN A 92 13.50 -15.99 5.70
C GLN A 92 12.52 -15.11 6.54
N LEU A 93 12.91 -13.89 6.94
CA LEU A 93 12.05 -12.98 7.70
C LEU A 93 11.19 -12.08 6.78
N LYS A 94 10.30 -12.69 5.98
CA LYS A 94 9.42 -11.96 5.04
C LYS A 94 8.28 -11.16 5.71
N GLU A 95 7.71 -11.63 6.83
CA GLU A 95 6.55 -10.96 7.47
C GLU A 95 6.88 -9.62 8.17
N VAL A 96 8.08 -9.48 8.76
CA VAL A 96 8.51 -8.22 9.41
C VAL A 96 8.85 -7.14 8.38
N MET A 97 9.30 -7.54 7.18
CA MET A 97 9.61 -6.61 6.10
C MET A 97 8.34 -6.00 5.50
N LEU A 98 7.22 -6.74 5.46
CA LEU A 98 5.95 -6.28 4.91
C LEU A 98 5.36 -5.09 5.70
N LYS A 99 5.34 -5.17 7.04
CA LYS A 99 4.87 -4.06 7.89
C LYS A 99 5.79 -2.83 7.82
N ARG A 100 7.10 -3.04 7.65
CA ARG A 100 8.07 -1.93 7.49
C ARG A 100 7.96 -1.26 6.13
N ALA A 101 7.75 -2.04 5.06
CA ALA A 101 7.58 -1.52 3.70
C ALA A 101 6.37 -0.59 3.59
N ASN A 102 5.23 -0.97 4.19
CA ASN A 102 4.05 -0.10 4.22
C ASN A 102 4.32 1.22 4.95
N ARG A 103 5.00 1.18 6.11
CA ARG A 103 5.35 2.39 6.86
C ARG A 103 6.32 3.30 6.08
N ILE A 104 7.29 2.71 5.39
CA ILE A 104 8.24 3.46 4.55
C ILE A 104 7.51 4.09 3.35
N GLY A 105 6.56 3.39 2.73
CA GLY A 105 5.71 3.92 1.67
C GLY A 105 4.86 5.10 2.13
N VAL A 106 4.25 5.01 3.32
CA VAL A 106 3.50 6.12 3.93
C VAL A 106 4.41 7.32 4.17
N VAL A 107 5.57 7.14 4.79
CA VAL A 107 6.54 8.23 5.05
C VAL A 107 7.00 8.87 3.73
N GLY A 108 7.29 8.06 2.71
CA GLY A 108 7.66 8.54 1.37
C GLY A 108 6.54 9.33 0.70
N GLY A 109 5.28 8.88 0.87
CA GLY A 109 4.09 9.60 0.47
C GLY A 109 4.01 10.97 1.15
N VAL A 110 4.07 11.03 2.49
CA VAL A 110 4.03 12.32 3.22
C VAL A 110 5.12 13.28 2.74
N ALA A 111 6.35 12.79 2.60
CA ALA A 111 7.46 13.60 2.10
C ALA A 111 7.17 14.14 0.68
N LEU A 112 6.53 13.35 -0.18
CA LEU A 112 6.10 13.80 -1.50
C LEU A 112 5.04 14.91 -1.44
N ALA A 113 4.04 14.82 -0.57
CA ALA A 113 3.03 15.90 -0.39
C ALA A 113 3.69 17.20 0.00
N VAL A 114 4.61 17.12 0.97
CA VAL A 114 5.38 18.28 1.44
C VAL A 114 6.13 18.88 0.25
N SER A 115 6.83 18.05 -0.54
CA SER A 115 7.56 18.52 -1.72
C SER A 115 6.67 19.22 -2.74
N MET A 116 5.53 18.62 -3.11
CA MET A 116 4.58 19.22 -4.06
C MET A 116 3.98 20.53 -3.53
N THR A 117 3.66 20.58 -2.24
CA THR A 117 3.10 21.76 -1.57
C THR A 117 4.09 22.93 -1.64
N PHE A 118 5.33 22.71 -1.19
CA PHE A 118 6.34 23.74 -1.15
C PHE A 118 6.80 24.15 -2.55
N SER A 119 6.96 23.21 -3.49
CA SER A 119 7.37 23.53 -4.87
C SER A 119 6.30 24.31 -5.64
N THR A 120 5.03 23.93 -5.52
CA THR A 120 3.93 24.63 -6.21
C THR A 120 3.68 26.00 -5.57
N GLY A 121 3.68 26.07 -4.23
CA GLY A 121 3.59 27.33 -3.50
C GLY A 121 4.73 28.28 -3.85
N LEU A 122 5.96 27.77 -3.99
CA LEU A 122 7.13 28.53 -4.41
C LEU A 122 6.94 29.15 -5.80
N VAL A 123 6.56 28.35 -6.79
CA VAL A 123 6.36 28.83 -8.18
C VAL A 123 5.33 29.94 -8.24
N VAL A 124 4.21 29.78 -7.52
CA VAL A 124 3.16 30.80 -7.47
C VAL A 124 3.59 32.02 -6.66
N ALA A 125 4.33 31.84 -5.56
CA ALA A 125 4.86 32.94 -4.76
C ALA A 125 5.83 33.82 -5.56
N VAL A 126 6.69 33.21 -6.38
CA VAL A 126 7.64 33.94 -7.23
C VAL A 126 6.94 34.64 -8.41
N SER A 127 5.84 34.08 -8.93
CA SER A 127 5.15 34.63 -10.11
C SER A 127 4.06 35.65 -9.79
N ALA A 128 3.29 35.43 -8.72
CA ALA A 128 2.10 36.21 -8.38
C ALA A 128 2.14 36.81 -6.95
N GLY A 129 3.22 36.58 -6.20
CA GLY A 129 3.40 37.06 -4.84
C GLY A 129 2.95 36.06 -3.75
N SER A 130 3.28 36.37 -2.49
CA SER A 130 3.16 35.44 -1.36
C SER A 130 1.73 35.01 -1.04
N TRP A 131 0.74 35.89 -1.24
CA TRP A 131 -0.66 35.59 -0.91
C TRP A 131 -1.27 34.51 -1.83
N PRO A 132 -1.22 34.65 -3.18
CA PRO A 132 -1.58 33.55 -4.08
C PRO A 132 -0.78 32.27 -3.84
N GLY A 133 0.52 32.40 -3.53
CA GLY A 133 1.39 31.26 -3.22
C GLY A 133 0.90 30.45 -2.01
N ALA A 134 0.52 31.14 -0.93
CA ALA A 134 -0.02 30.50 0.27
C ALA A 134 -1.36 29.81 0.01
N LEU A 135 -2.25 30.41 -0.80
CA LEU A 135 -3.54 29.81 -1.14
C LEU A 135 -3.37 28.51 -1.95
N ILE A 136 -2.48 28.52 -2.94
CA ILE A 136 -2.22 27.31 -3.74
C ILE A 136 -1.51 26.26 -2.90
N ALA A 137 -0.54 26.64 -2.06
CA ALA A 137 0.10 25.70 -1.14
C ALA A 137 -0.92 25.07 -0.18
N ALA A 138 -1.83 25.86 0.40
CA ALA A 138 -2.89 25.35 1.26
C ALA A 138 -3.86 24.42 0.50
N GLY A 139 -4.21 24.76 -0.74
CA GLY A 139 -5.06 23.92 -1.60
C GLY A 139 -4.40 22.58 -1.93
N VAL A 140 -3.12 22.58 -2.31
CA VAL A 140 -2.35 21.36 -2.60
C VAL A 140 -2.18 20.53 -1.32
N ALA A 141 -1.81 21.15 -0.20
CA ALA A 141 -1.69 20.47 1.08
C ALA A 141 -3.02 19.83 1.52
N GLY A 142 -4.13 20.57 1.38
CA GLY A 142 -5.47 20.09 1.70
C GLY A 142 -5.91 18.94 0.80
N LEU A 143 -5.66 19.04 -0.51
CA LEU A 143 -5.97 17.99 -1.47
C LEU A 143 -5.14 16.73 -1.19
N SER A 144 -3.84 16.88 -0.96
CA SER A 144 -2.96 15.77 -0.59
C SER A 144 -3.39 15.12 0.73
N ALA A 145 -3.71 15.93 1.74
CA ALA A 145 -4.20 15.42 3.03
C ALA A 145 -5.52 14.66 2.86
N TRP A 146 -6.45 15.19 2.06
CA TRP A 146 -7.73 14.57 1.77
C TRP A 146 -7.57 13.24 1.02
N LEU A 147 -6.86 13.26 -0.11
CA LEU A 147 -6.70 12.08 -0.95
C LEU A 147 -5.91 10.96 -0.26
N TRP A 148 -4.93 11.30 0.58
CA TRP A 148 -4.04 10.30 1.18
C TRP A 148 -4.37 9.89 2.62
N PHE A 149 -5.00 10.74 3.43
CA PHE A 149 -5.30 10.39 4.83
C PHE A 149 -6.80 10.21 5.08
N VAL A 150 -7.66 10.99 4.42
CA VAL A 150 -9.11 10.89 4.64
C VAL A 150 -9.68 9.64 3.98
N GLN A 151 -9.23 9.27 2.78
CA GLN A 151 -9.61 8.01 2.14
C GLN A 151 -9.30 6.76 3.00
N PRO A 152 -8.08 6.55 3.51
CA PRO A 152 -7.80 5.39 4.36
C PRO A 152 -8.49 5.43 5.73
N LEU A 153 -8.74 6.61 6.32
CA LEU A 153 -9.54 6.70 7.54
C LEU A 153 -11.01 6.33 7.29
N LEU A 154 -11.57 6.72 6.16
CA LEU A 154 -12.94 6.39 5.77
C LEU A 154 -13.10 4.91 5.42
N SER A 155 -12.07 4.26 4.86
CA SER A 155 -12.09 2.81 4.62
C SER A 155 -11.98 2.00 5.91
N LEU A 156 -11.27 2.48 6.94
CA LEU A 156 -11.32 1.89 8.28
C LEU A 156 -12.72 1.97 8.91
N HIS A 157 -13.46 3.05 8.66
CA HIS A 157 -14.83 3.22 9.19
C HIS A 157 -15.89 2.45 8.39
N ARG A 158 -15.58 2.08 7.13
CA ARG A 158 -16.43 1.24 6.26
C ARG A 158 -16.01 -0.23 6.29
N ALA A 159 -15.51 -0.74 7.41
CA ALA A 159 -15.61 -2.17 7.67
C ALA A 159 -16.94 -2.42 8.39
N PRO A 160 -18.08 -2.65 7.69
CA PRO A 160 -19.16 -3.42 8.26
C PRO A 160 -18.55 -4.67 8.87
N ARG A 161 -18.87 -4.90 10.14
CA ARG A 161 -18.84 -6.25 10.67
C ARG A 161 -19.66 -7.09 9.70
N GLU A 162 -19.02 -7.84 8.82
CA GLU A 162 -19.59 -9.09 8.33
C GLU A 162 -19.70 -9.97 9.57
N GLY A 163 -20.76 -9.71 10.33
CA GLY A 163 -21.28 -10.64 11.29
C GLY A 163 -21.53 -11.91 10.50
N THR A 164 -20.71 -12.92 10.80
CA THR A 164 -21.20 -14.21 11.28
C THR A 164 -22.71 -14.40 11.13
N SER A 165 -23.18 -14.53 9.89
CA SER A 165 -24.35 -15.33 9.56
C SER A 165 -23.77 -16.69 9.19
N GLY A 166 -23.52 -17.53 10.19
CA GLY A 166 -24.45 -18.62 10.47
C GLY A 166 -23.95 -19.82 9.65
N GLY A 167 -23.00 -20.58 10.17
CA GLY A 167 -23.36 -21.62 11.13
C GLY A 167 -23.24 -22.95 10.40
N HIS A 168 -22.03 -23.50 10.43
CA HIS A 168 -21.75 -24.87 10.02
C HIS A 168 -22.44 -25.81 11.02
N ALA A 169 -23.75 -26.03 10.85
CA ALA A 169 -24.46 -27.07 11.56
C ALA A 169 -24.08 -28.41 10.93
N ARG A 170 -23.00 -29.02 11.42
CA ARG A 170 -22.84 -30.47 11.40
C ARG A 170 -23.54 -31.01 12.65
N PRO A 171 -24.72 -31.65 12.57
CA PRO A 171 -25.24 -32.40 13.69
C PRO A 171 -24.30 -33.58 13.95
N GLY A 172 -23.79 -33.64 15.18
CA GLY A 172 -22.84 -34.65 15.62
C GLY A 172 -23.38 -36.06 15.47
N ALA A 173 -22.49 -36.94 15.03
CA ALA A 173 -22.52 -38.32 15.43
C ALA A 173 -22.08 -38.37 16.90
N ASP A 174 -22.97 -38.78 17.81
CA ASP A 174 -22.58 -39.60 18.95
C ASP A 174 -23.74 -40.47 19.44
N SER A 175 -23.55 -41.78 19.26
CA SER A 175 -23.83 -42.88 20.19
C SER A 175 -25.09 -42.84 21.06
N GLY A 176 -26.12 -43.56 20.61
CA GLY A 176 -27.05 -44.28 21.47
C GLY A 176 -26.82 -45.78 21.30
N ALA A 177 -25.89 -46.34 22.07
CA ALA A 177 -25.88 -47.77 22.35
C ALA A 177 -26.96 -48.02 23.40
N ASP A 178 -28.01 -48.74 23.02
CA ASP A 178 -28.84 -49.47 23.97
C ASP A 178 -29.02 -50.90 23.46
N PHE A 179 -28.84 -51.81 24.40
CA PHE A 179 -28.61 -53.24 24.26
C PHE A 179 -29.93 -54.02 24.40
N ASP A 180 -29.86 -55.32 24.13
CA ASP A 180 -30.92 -56.35 24.15
C ASP A 180 -31.92 -56.33 23.00
N GLY A 181 -32.14 -57.41 22.25
CA GLY A 181 -31.66 -58.78 22.37
C GLY A 181 -32.63 -59.66 21.57
N ASP A 182 -32.12 -60.47 20.65
CA ASP A 182 -32.71 -61.79 20.40
C ASP A 182 -31.69 -62.69 19.71
N ALA A 183 -31.70 -63.95 20.16
CA ALA A 183 -30.94 -65.07 19.65
C ALA A 183 -31.24 -65.26 18.15
N THR A 184 -30.41 -65.90 17.33
CA THR A 184 -30.14 -67.34 17.42
C THR A 184 -29.22 -67.71 16.24
N GLY A 185 -28.22 -68.57 16.47
CA GLY A 185 -27.90 -69.64 15.50
C GLY A 185 -26.72 -69.46 14.52
N ALA A 186 -25.53 -69.87 15.00
CA ALA A 186 -24.55 -70.73 14.32
C ALA A 186 -23.68 -70.23 13.12
N PRO A 187 -22.34 -70.40 13.20
CA PRO A 187 -21.38 -70.23 12.08
C PRO A 187 -20.87 -71.60 11.52
N PRO A 188 -19.74 -71.70 10.77
CA PRO A 188 -19.60 -71.49 9.32
C PRO A 188 -18.94 -72.70 8.59
N SER A 189 -19.05 -72.85 7.26
CA SER A 189 -18.04 -73.60 6.48
C SER A 189 -18.18 -73.44 4.95
N THR A 190 -17.15 -72.86 4.33
CA THR A 190 -16.46 -73.30 3.09
C THR A 190 -17.24 -74.04 2.00
N ARG A 191 -17.41 -73.43 0.82
CA ARG A 191 -16.69 -73.79 -0.42
C ARG A 191 -16.93 -72.79 -1.54
#